data_AF-A0A958MD13-F1
#
_entry.id   AF-A0A958MD13-F1
#
_cell.length_a   1.000
_cell.length_b   1.000
_cell.length_c   1.000
_cell.angle_alpha   90.00
_cell.angle_beta   90.00
_cell.angle_gamma   90.00
#
_symmetry.space_group_name_H-M   'P 1'
#
loop_
_entity.id
_entity.type
_entity.pdbx_description
1 polymer ?
#
loop_
_entity_poly.entity_id
_entity_poly.type
_entity_poly.pdbx_seq_one_letter_code
_entity_poly.pdbx_strand_id
1 'polypeptide(L)'
;MKLTLYPTLNEVLFLHEQLLLRFGGAGGIRDLGLLESALMRPQTGYYDSLSTQAAALLQSLCQNHCFTDGNKRVAFATTAIFLRMNGFSLTVTPDHGETFMIEEVIKKRASVEVIAKWLEKHML
;
A
#
# COMPACT_ATOMS: atom_id res chain seq x y z
N MET A 1 13.23 -1.31 -21.23
CA MET A 1 12.85 -1.41 -19.81
C MET A 1 11.69 -0.45 -19.59
N LYS A 2 10.52 -0.92 -19.14
CA LYS A 2 9.40 -0.02 -18.85
C LYS A 2 9.72 0.69 -17.53
N LEU A 3 9.64 2.01 -17.50
CA LEU A 3 9.90 2.80 -16.28
C LEU A 3 8.77 2.51 -15.27
N THR A 4 9.11 2.02 -14.08
CA THR A 4 8.13 1.89 -12.99
C THR A 4 7.92 3.25 -12.34
N LEU A 5 6.67 3.63 -12.16
CA LEU A 5 6.27 4.86 -11.48
C LEU A 5 5.94 4.58 -10.01
N TYR A 6 6.37 5.45 -9.10
CA TYR A 6 6.19 5.28 -7.66
C TYR A 6 5.48 6.49 -7.04
N PRO A 7 4.54 6.31 -6.09
CA PRO A 7 3.97 7.40 -5.33
C PRO A 7 5.05 8.14 -4.54
N THR A 8 5.00 9.46 -4.59
CA THR A 8 5.87 10.34 -3.80
C THR A 8 5.36 10.46 -2.37
N LEU A 9 6.24 10.86 -1.45
CA LEU A 9 5.87 11.16 -0.06
C LEU A 9 4.70 12.14 0.02
N ASN A 10 4.77 13.24 -0.73
CA ASN A 10 3.73 14.28 -0.73
C ASN A 10 2.38 13.76 -1.23
N GLU A 11 2.36 12.90 -2.26
CA GLU A 11 1.11 12.28 -2.74
C GLU A 11 0.50 11.36 -1.68
N VAL A 12 1.31 10.63 -0.92
CA VAL A 12 0.83 9.73 0.14
C VAL A 12 0.33 10.50 1.35
N LEU A 13 1.00 11.59 1.73
CA LEU A 13 0.53 12.51 2.78
C LEU A 13 -0.79 13.16 2.39
N PHE A 14 -0.89 13.67 1.15
CA PHE A 14 -2.12 14.23 0.62
C PHE A 14 -3.25 13.19 0.61
N LEU A 15 -2.97 11.97 0.13
CA LEU A 15 -3.94 10.87 0.13
C LEU A 15 -4.43 10.54 1.55
N HIS A 16 -3.55 10.52 2.55
CA HIS A 16 -3.92 10.29 3.93
C HIS A 16 -4.93 11.33 4.43
N GLU A 17 -4.66 12.62 4.18
CA GLU A 17 -5.59 13.71 4.52
C GLU A 17 -6.94 13.54 3.83
N GLN A 18 -6.95 13.22 2.53
CA GLN A 18 -8.20 13.00 1.78
C GLN A 18 -9.02 11.83 2.34
N LEU A 19 -8.36 10.75 2.76
CA LEU A 19 -9.02 9.59 3.37
C LEU A 19 -9.61 9.94 4.75
N LEU A 20 -8.92 10.77 5.54
CA LEU A 20 -9.44 11.22 6.84
C LEU A 20 -10.63 12.16 6.67
N LEU A 21 -10.59 13.09 5.72
CA LEU A 21 -11.73 13.98 5.42
C LEU A 21 -12.97 13.18 5.00
N ARG A 22 -12.78 12.09 4.25
CA ARG A 22 -13.89 11.28 3.74
C ARG A 22 -14.46 10.29 4.76
N PHE A 23 -13.60 9.67 5.57
CA PHE A 23 -13.98 8.52 6.40
C PHE A 23 -13.79 8.76 7.90
N GLY A 24 -13.30 9.93 8.30
CA GLY A 24 -12.96 10.25 9.68
C GLY A 24 -11.69 9.54 10.18
N GLY A 25 -11.27 9.92 11.39
CA GLY A 25 -10.08 9.40 12.06
C GLY A 25 -9.17 10.52 12.56
N ALA A 26 -8.16 10.15 13.32
CA ALA A 26 -7.18 11.11 13.84
C ALA A 26 -6.12 11.45 12.79
N GLY A 27 -5.92 12.75 12.56
CA GLY A 27 -4.78 13.26 11.78
C GLY A 27 -3.44 13.03 12.47
N GLY A 28 -2.37 13.12 11.68
CA GLY A 28 -1.01 13.13 12.19
C GLY A 28 -0.12 12.02 11.65
N ILE A 29 1.12 12.40 11.40
CA ILE A 29 2.22 11.49 11.09
C ILE A 29 2.82 11.07 12.43
N ARG A 30 2.88 9.76 12.67
CA ARG A 30 3.51 9.19 13.86
C ARG A 30 5.02 9.11 13.69
N ASP A 31 5.46 8.65 12.51
CA ASP A 31 6.87 8.51 12.20
C ASP A 31 7.09 8.68 10.68
N LEU A 32 7.77 9.77 10.32
CA LEU A 32 8.05 10.12 8.93
C LEU A 32 9.11 9.21 8.30
N GLY A 33 10.14 8.81 9.06
CA GLY A 33 11.21 7.96 8.55
C GLY A 33 10.69 6.56 8.21
N LEU A 34 9.75 6.05 8.99
CA LEU A 34 9.05 4.79 8.69
C LEU A 34 8.16 4.89 7.45
N LEU A 35 7.59 6.07 7.15
CA LEU A 35 6.85 6.31 5.92
C LEU A 35 7.80 6.32 4.71
N GLU A 36 8.88 7.09 4.77
CA GLU A 36 9.88 7.17 3.70
C GLU A 36 10.49 5.80 3.40
N SER A 37 10.84 5.04 4.45
CA SER A 37 11.36 3.68 4.33
C SER A 37 10.37 2.75 3.60
N ALA A 38 9.07 2.85 3.90
CA ALA A 38 8.05 2.06 3.22
C ALA A 38 7.94 2.39 1.72
N LEU A 39 8.05 3.67 1.35
CA LEU A 39 7.98 4.12 -0.04
C LEU A 39 9.24 3.80 -0.85
N MET A 40 10.40 3.73 -0.19
CA MET A 40 11.68 3.37 -0.82
C MET A 40 11.85 1.85 -0.99
N ARG A 41 11.25 1.04 -0.11
CA ARG A 41 11.37 -0.43 -0.15
C ARG A 41 11.09 -1.06 -1.53
N PRO A 42 10.02 -0.72 -2.28
CA PRO A 42 9.79 -1.31 -3.61
C PRO A 42 10.84 -0.91 -4.67
N GLN A 43 11.68 0.08 -4.40
CA GLN A 43 12.65 0.65 -5.34
C GLN A 43 14.07 0.08 -5.17
N THR A 44 14.30 -0.84 -4.23
CA THR A 44 15.65 -1.34 -3.89
C THR A 44 16.28 -2.25 -4.93
N GLY A 45 15.52 -2.69 -5.94
CA GLY A 45 15.95 -3.69 -6.91
C GLY A 45 15.86 -5.14 -6.42
N TYR A 46 15.37 -5.38 -5.20
CA TYR A 46 15.15 -6.73 -4.66
C TYR A 46 13.87 -7.41 -5.20
N TYR A 47 12.93 -6.63 -5.74
CA TYR A 47 11.63 -7.10 -6.17
C TYR A 47 11.53 -7.09 -7.71
N ASP A 48 11.54 -8.29 -8.29
CA ASP A 48 11.68 -8.50 -9.73
C ASP A 48 10.39 -8.26 -10.54
N SER A 49 9.26 -8.06 -9.87
CA SER A 49 7.95 -7.86 -10.51
C SER A 49 7.18 -6.68 -9.92
N LEU A 50 6.27 -6.10 -10.71
CA LEU A 50 5.38 -5.04 -10.22
C LEU A 50 4.51 -5.52 -9.05
N SER A 51 4.06 -6.78 -9.07
CA SER A 51 3.27 -7.39 -8.00
C SER A 51 4.05 -7.52 -6.69
N THR A 52 5.34 -7.92 -6.76
CA THR A 52 6.20 -8.02 -5.56
C THR A 52 6.59 -6.65 -5.03
N GLN A 53 6.78 -5.66 -5.90
CA GLN A 53 6.95 -4.25 -5.51
C GLN A 53 5.69 -3.70 -4.81
N ALA A 54 4.50 -3.90 -5.39
CA ALA A 54 3.23 -3.50 -4.80
C ALA A 54 2.99 -4.18 -3.44
N ALA A 55 3.32 -5.47 -3.34
CA ALA A 55 3.19 -6.24 -2.11
C ALA A 55 4.13 -5.75 -1.01
N ALA A 56 5.39 -5.44 -1.34
CA ALA A 56 6.35 -4.88 -0.39
C ALA A 56 5.89 -3.51 0.14
N LEU A 57 5.36 -2.66 -0.76
CA LEU A 57 4.77 -1.37 -0.42
C LEU A 57 3.58 -1.52 0.53
N LEU A 58 2.61 -2.38 0.20
CA LEU A 58 1.42 -2.64 1.02
C LEU A 58 1.80 -3.15 2.41
N GLN A 59 2.69 -4.14 2.45
CA GLN A 59 3.15 -4.75 3.69
C GLN A 59 3.82 -3.71 4.59
N SER A 60 4.77 -2.93 4.05
CA SER A 60 5.48 -1.92 4.83
C SER A 60 4.57 -0.81 5.33
N LEU A 61 3.72 -0.22 4.48
CA LEU A 61 2.81 0.84 4.92
C LEU A 61 1.83 0.35 6.00
N CYS A 62 1.38 -0.91 5.90
CA CYS A 62 0.46 -1.47 6.88
C CYS A 62 1.15 -1.77 8.22
N GLN A 63 2.39 -2.28 8.21
CA GLN A 63 3.09 -2.75 9.41
C GLN A 63 3.93 -1.66 10.11
N ASN A 64 4.41 -0.66 9.36
CA ASN A 64 5.22 0.42 9.91
C ASN A 64 4.38 1.40 10.77
N HIS A 65 3.05 1.37 10.64
CA HIS A 65 2.12 2.23 11.38
C HIS A 65 2.57 3.72 11.33
N CYS A 66 2.86 4.23 10.14
CA CYS A 66 3.48 5.55 9.97
C CYS A 66 2.61 6.72 10.42
N PHE A 67 1.29 6.52 10.49
CA PHE A 67 0.31 7.52 10.86
C PHE A 67 -0.35 7.21 12.21
N THR A 68 -0.91 8.23 12.86
CA THR A 68 -1.69 8.07 14.10
C THR A 68 -2.91 7.17 13.87
N ASP A 69 -3.63 7.37 12.76
CA ASP A 69 -4.77 6.57 12.33
C ASP A 69 -4.75 6.47 10.79
N GLY A 70 -5.55 5.57 10.21
CA GLY A 70 -5.72 5.44 8.77
C GLY A 70 -4.69 4.55 8.09
N ASN A 71 -3.76 3.94 8.82
CA ASN A 71 -2.68 3.10 8.27
C ASN A 71 -3.17 2.01 7.30
N LYS A 72 -4.22 1.26 7.66
CA LYS A 72 -4.82 0.25 6.77
C LYS A 72 -5.35 0.86 5.46
N ARG A 73 -6.03 2.01 5.58
CA ARG A 73 -6.70 2.70 4.47
C ARG A 73 -5.66 3.30 3.51
N VAL A 74 -4.67 4.00 4.05
CA VAL A 74 -3.61 4.61 3.24
C VAL A 74 -2.70 3.54 2.61
N ALA A 75 -2.40 2.43 3.30
CA ALA A 75 -1.63 1.34 2.72
C ALA A 75 -2.32 0.74 1.49
N PHE A 76 -3.61 0.40 1.62
CA PHE A 76 -4.39 -0.16 0.52
C PHE A 76 -4.54 0.83 -0.63
N ALA A 77 -4.92 2.09 -0.34
CA ALA A 77 -5.11 3.11 -1.35
C ALA A 77 -3.81 3.47 -2.09
N THR A 78 -2.69 3.60 -1.37
CA THR A 78 -1.37 3.88 -1.97
C THR A 78 -0.94 2.74 -2.89
N THR A 79 -1.19 1.48 -2.50
CA THR A 79 -0.88 0.31 -3.32
C THR A 79 -1.75 0.27 -4.58
N ALA A 80 -3.05 0.59 -4.46
CA ALA A 80 -3.94 0.69 -5.61
C ALA A 80 -3.52 1.81 -6.58
N ILE A 81 -3.08 2.95 -6.06
CA ILE A 81 -2.53 4.06 -6.86
C ILE A 81 -1.23 3.65 -7.55
N PHE A 82 -0.31 3.00 -6.84
CA PHE A 82 0.92 2.47 -7.43
C PHE A 82 0.63 1.55 -8.62
N LEU A 83 -0.29 0.59 -8.47
CA LEU A 83 -0.70 -0.28 -9.58
C LEU A 83 -1.28 0.54 -10.74
N ARG A 84 -2.15 1.51 -10.44
CA ARG A 84 -2.79 2.38 -11.44
C ARG A 84 -1.80 3.23 -12.24
N MET A 85 -0.81 3.81 -11.57
CA MET A 85 0.28 4.54 -12.21
C MET A 85 1.04 3.67 -13.21
N ASN A 86 1.10 2.36 -12.95
CA ASN A 86 1.81 1.39 -13.78
C ASN A 86 0.90 0.63 -14.77
N GLY A 87 -0.34 1.08 -14.94
CA GLY A 87 -1.27 0.57 -15.95
C GLY A 87 -2.15 -0.58 -15.51
N PHE A 88 -2.21 -0.89 -14.20
CA PHE A 88 -3.04 -1.95 -13.64
C PHE A 88 -4.13 -1.39 -12.74
N SER A 89 -5.32 -1.96 -12.76
CA SER A 89 -6.40 -1.60 -11.84
C SER A 89 -6.69 -2.76 -10.90
N LEU A 90 -6.78 -2.48 -9.60
CA LEU A 90 -7.18 -3.47 -8.60
C LEU A 90 -8.70 -3.65 -8.64
N THR A 91 -9.18 -4.77 -9.16
CA THR A 91 -10.60 -5.13 -9.24
C THR A 91 -10.96 -6.05 -8.08
N VAL A 92 -11.36 -5.44 -6.97
CA VAL A 92 -11.80 -6.14 -5.77
C VAL A 92 -12.97 -5.38 -5.13
N THR A 93 -13.94 -6.11 -4.57
CA THR A 93 -15.01 -5.48 -3.80
C THR A 93 -14.46 -4.91 -2.48
N PRO A 94 -15.09 -3.86 -1.92
CA PRO A 94 -14.66 -3.31 -0.63
C PRO A 94 -14.55 -4.37 0.47
N ASP A 95 -15.54 -5.25 0.61
CA ASP A 95 -15.57 -6.29 1.64
C ASP A 95 -14.45 -7.32 1.47
N HIS A 96 -14.17 -7.74 0.23
CA HIS A 96 -13.10 -8.71 -0.02
C HIS A 96 -11.71 -8.09 0.20
N GLY A 97 -11.52 -6.83 -0.23
CA GLY A 97 -10.27 -6.10 0.03
C GLY A 97 -10.05 -5.87 1.52
N GLU A 98 -11.10 -5.51 2.26
CA GLU A 98 -11.01 -5.35 3.71
C GLU A 98 -10.71 -6.67 4.43
N THR A 99 -11.39 -7.75 4.05
CA THR A 99 -11.15 -9.09 4.62
C THR A 99 -9.70 -9.51 4.40
N PHE A 100 -9.16 -9.33 3.20
CA PHE A 100 -7.75 -9.64 2.91
C PHE A 100 -6.79 -8.81 3.78
N MET A 101 -7.03 -7.50 3.90
CA MET A 101 -6.20 -6.63 4.73
C MET A 101 -6.19 -7.04 6.20
N ILE A 102 -7.36 -7.38 6.76
CA ILE A 102 -7.48 -7.76 8.17
C ILE A 102 -6.88 -9.14 8.43
N GLU A 103 -7.32 -10.16 7.67
CA GLU A 103 -6.98 -11.55 7.96
C GLU A 103 -5.56 -11.90 7.52
N GLU A 104 -5.14 -11.50 6.33
CA GLU A 104 -3.85 -11.91 5.78
C GLU A 104 -2.73 -10.91 6.15
N VAL A 105 -2.93 -9.63 5.86
CA VAL A 105 -1.85 -8.62 6.01
C VAL A 105 -1.62 -8.26 7.47
N ILE A 106 -2.67 -8.00 8.24
CA ILE A 106 -2.57 -7.52 9.63
C ILE A 106 -2.42 -8.69 10.61
N LYS A 107 -3.37 -9.63 10.64
CA LYS A 107 -3.37 -10.73 11.64
C LYS A 107 -2.27 -11.75 11.37
N LYS A 108 -2.19 -12.27 10.14
CA LYS A 108 -1.21 -13.31 9.78
C LYS A 108 0.16 -12.76 9.39
N ARG A 109 0.29 -11.45 9.19
CA ARG A 109 1.54 -10.80 8.72
C ARG A 109 2.07 -11.49 7.47
N ALA A 110 1.19 -11.70 6.50
CA ALA A 110 1.49 -12.40 5.26
C ALA A 110 2.79 -11.91 4.60
N SER A 111 3.53 -12.85 4.03
CA SER A 111 4.78 -12.56 3.31
C SER A 111 4.51 -11.77 2.03
N VAL A 112 5.56 -11.16 1.47
CA VAL A 112 5.45 -10.40 0.21
C VAL A 112 4.93 -11.30 -0.91
N GLU A 113 5.34 -12.57 -0.94
CA GLU A 113 4.93 -13.53 -1.97
C GLU A 113 3.44 -13.87 -1.87
N VAL A 114 2.91 -13.99 -0.66
CA VAL A 114 1.47 -14.22 -0.44
C VAL A 114 0.66 -13.02 -0.89
N ILE A 115 1.11 -11.82 -0.54
CA ILE A 115 0.44 -10.57 -0.94
C ILE A 115 0.52 -10.37 -2.46
N ALA A 116 1.68 -10.61 -3.07
CA ALA A 116 1.88 -10.48 -4.51
C ALA A 116 0.96 -11.42 -5.29
N LYS A 117 0.84 -12.68 -4.88
CA LYS A 117 -0.09 -13.66 -5.48
C LYS A 117 -1.54 -13.23 -5.36
N TRP A 118 -1.91 -12.59 -4.26
CA TRP A 118 -3.27 -12.05 -4.11
C TRP A 118 -3.48 -10.86 -5.06
N LEU A 119 -2.53 -9.93 -5.15
CA LEU A 119 -2.60 -8.79 -6.06
C LEU A 119 -2.68 -9.22 -7.53
N GLU A 120 -1.88 -10.21 -7.95
CA GLU A 120 -1.89 -10.75 -9.32
C GLU A 120 -3.25 -11.30 -9.74
N LYS A 121 -4.00 -11.90 -8.81
CA LYS A 121 -5.35 -12.41 -9.08
C LYS A 121 -6.40 -11.32 -9.25
N HIS A 122 -6.12 -10.11 -8.79
CA HIS A 122 -7.09 -9.01 -8.73
C HIS A 122 -6.63 -7.78 -9.52
N MET A 123 -5.47 -7.82 -10.17
CA MET A 123 -4.99 -6.73 -11.02
C MET A 123 -5.30 -7.04 -12.49
N LEU A 124 -5.99 -6.12 -13.16
CA LEU A 124 -6.29 -6.14 -14.60
C LEU A 124 -5.51 -5.07 -15.34
#